data_AF-A0A268TPJ9-F1
#
_entry.id   AF-A0A268TPJ9-F1
#
_cell.length_a   1.000
_cell.length_b   1.000
_cell.length_c   1.000
_cell.angle_alpha   90.00
_cell.angle_beta   90.00
_cell.angle_gamma   90.00
#
_symmetry.space_group_name_H-M   'P 1'
#
loop_
_entity.id
_entity.type
_entity.pdbx_description
1 polymer ?
#
loop_
_entity_poly.entity_id
_entity_poly.type
_entity_poly.pdbx_seq_one_letter_code
_entity_poly.pdbx_strand_id
1 'polypeptide(L)'
;MLQSVTLYVKDNKELRITKNLLIISILVYALLVGVSLFLPQGGIVSLLHWGLVGAFFASNIAGFYRLSKLAQSQILFKNYMLSIVGLAIFLVVVHLAFKLFLGTWIFEMSVADLQTLLGDTSAHMLFFALVFVGGMVYFGLSIYWGYKICSILSALSGDRIFSNGFNFFAGSVVLMLIANVVFAFMGQLGSFLSLISLLGMLMGGLMMVSGFFRLKQITYLIAR
;
A
#
# COMPACT_ATOMS: atom_id res chain seq x y z
N MET A 1 -22.96 27.59 9.69
CA MET A 1 -21.64 28.03 10.26
C MET A 1 -20.78 26.79 10.45
N LEU A 2 -19.49 26.80 10.08
CA LEU A 2 -18.60 25.63 10.28
C LEU A 2 -18.12 25.60 11.74
N GLN A 3 -18.53 24.59 12.49
CA GLN A 3 -18.07 24.36 13.86
C GLN A 3 -16.96 23.32 13.86
N SER A 4 -15.83 23.63 14.50
CA SER A 4 -14.74 22.67 14.72
C SER A 4 -15.00 21.81 15.95
N VAL A 5 -14.82 20.50 15.82
CA VAL A 5 -14.93 19.52 16.91
C VAL A 5 -13.63 18.73 17.00
N THR A 6 -13.03 18.72 18.20
CA THR A 6 -11.81 17.97 18.51
C THR A 6 -12.12 16.84 19.47
N LEU A 7 -11.74 15.62 19.11
CA LEU A 7 -11.81 14.44 19.96
C LEU A 7 -10.41 14.02 20.40
N TYR A 8 -10.19 13.93 21.71
CA TYR A 8 -8.92 13.50 22.29
C TYR A 8 -8.91 12.00 22.56
N VAL A 9 -7.80 11.32 22.25
CA VAL A 9 -7.62 9.86 22.46
C VAL A 9 -7.71 9.50 23.94
N LYS A 10 -7.28 10.40 24.82
CA LYS A 10 -7.35 10.21 26.29
C LYS A 10 -8.79 10.12 26.76
N ASP A 11 -9.68 10.92 26.18
CA ASP A 11 -11.05 11.12 26.69
C ASP A 11 -12.11 10.36 25.88
N ASN A 12 -11.76 9.86 24.69
CA ASN A 12 -12.67 9.11 23.82
C ASN A 12 -12.25 7.64 23.65
N LYS A 13 -13.03 6.73 24.24
CA LYS A 13 -12.78 5.27 24.19
C LYS A 13 -12.80 4.72 22.77
N GLU A 14 -13.73 5.16 21.93
CA GLU A 14 -13.85 4.68 20.54
C GLU A 14 -12.64 5.09 19.69
N LEU A 15 -12.15 6.31 19.87
CA LEU A 15 -10.95 6.78 19.18
C LEU A 15 -9.71 6.00 19.62
N ARG A 16 -9.61 5.65 20.91
CA ARG A 16 -8.53 4.81 21.45
C ARG A 16 -8.55 3.41 20.85
N ILE A 17 -9.73 2.77 20.78
CA ILE A 17 -9.90 1.45 20.16
C ILE A 17 -9.52 1.52 18.67
N THR A 18 -9.99 2.55 17.97
CA THR A 18 -9.70 2.77 16.54
C THR A 18 -8.20 2.92 16.28
N LYS A 19 -7.51 3.74 17.07
CA LYS A 19 -6.05 3.89 17.01
C LYS A 19 -5.34 2.55 17.23
N ASN A 20 -5.76 1.79 18.25
CA ASN A 20 -5.16 0.50 18.56
C ASN A 20 -5.37 -0.52 17.45
N LEU A 21 -6.54 -0.56 16.82
CA LEU A 21 -6.80 -1.45 15.66
C LEU A 21 -5.83 -1.15 14.50
N LEU A 22 -5.60 0.13 14.20
CA LEU A 22 -4.67 0.54 13.16
C LEU A 22 -3.22 0.16 13.52
N ILE A 23 -2.80 0.37 14.77
CA ILE A 23 -1.47 -0.05 15.25
C ILE A 23 -1.32 -1.58 15.19
N ILE A 24 -2.32 -2.34 15.65
CA ILE A 24 -2.32 -3.80 15.56
C ILE A 24 -2.19 -4.24 14.11
N SER A 25 -2.91 -3.60 13.17
CA SER A 25 -2.78 -3.94 11.75
C SER A 25 -1.35 -3.76 11.24
N ILE A 26 -0.66 -2.69 11.64
CA ILE A 26 0.75 -2.47 11.28
C ILE A 26 1.64 -3.56 11.87
N LEU A 27 1.44 -3.92 13.14
CA LEU A 27 2.23 -4.96 13.81
C LEU A 27 1.99 -6.34 13.18
N VAL A 28 0.75 -6.67 12.85
CA VAL A 28 0.39 -7.91 12.13
C VAL A 28 1.02 -7.92 10.74
N TYR A 29 1.05 -6.79 10.03
CA TYR A 29 1.74 -6.69 8.74
C TYR A 29 3.25 -6.89 8.88
N ALA A 30 3.89 -6.29 9.88
CA ALA A 30 5.31 -6.51 10.14
C ALA A 30 5.60 -7.98 10.47
N LEU A 31 4.74 -8.63 11.26
CA LEU A 31 4.82 -10.05 11.55
C LEU A 31 4.63 -10.90 10.29
N LEU A 32 3.66 -10.55 9.44
CA LEU A 32 3.41 -11.22 8.16
C LEU A 32 4.66 -11.17 7.26
N VAL A 33 5.31 -10.02 7.15
CA VAL A 33 6.55 -9.86 6.39
C VAL A 33 7.66 -10.72 6.99
N GLY A 34 7.82 -10.72 8.32
CA GLY A 34 8.80 -11.56 9.01
C GLY A 34 8.58 -13.06 8.76
N VAL A 35 7.35 -13.55 8.92
CA VAL A 35 6.98 -14.96 8.62
C VAL A 35 7.30 -15.29 7.17
N SER A 36 7.03 -14.38 6.24
CA SER A 36 7.28 -14.60 4.82
C SER A 36 8.76 -14.69 4.47
N LEU A 37 9.62 -13.94 5.17
CA LEU A 37 11.05 -13.89 4.92
C LEU A 37 11.85 -14.99 5.63
N PHE A 38 11.43 -15.39 6.85
CA PHE A 38 12.25 -16.23 7.72
C PHE A 38 11.77 -17.69 7.83
N LEU A 39 10.54 -18.00 7.41
CA LEU A 39 9.98 -19.34 7.55
C LEU A 39 9.77 -20.01 6.18
N PRO A 40 10.14 -21.31 6.04
CA PRO A 40 9.86 -22.06 4.83
C PRO A 40 8.35 -22.18 4.62
N GLN A 41 7.90 -21.87 3.40
CA GLN A 41 6.49 -21.87 3.06
C GLN A 41 6.00 -23.31 2.85
N GLY A 42 5.22 -23.82 3.81
CA GLY A 42 4.62 -25.16 3.74
C GLY A 42 3.73 -25.49 4.93
N GLY A 43 2.70 -26.32 4.70
CA GLY A 43 1.81 -26.82 5.76
C GLY A 43 1.25 -25.72 6.69
N ILE A 44 1.56 -25.84 7.99
CA ILE A 44 1.10 -24.94 9.06
C ILE A 44 1.55 -23.48 8.84
N VAL A 45 2.73 -23.25 8.26
CA VAL A 45 3.25 -21.89 8.01
C VAL A 45 2.37 -21.16 6.98
N SER A 46 1.87 -21.86 5.97
CA SER A 46 0.93 -21.30 5.00
C SER A 46 -0.40 -20.91 5.66
N LEU A 47 -0.95 -21.77 6.53
CA LEU A 47 -2.16 -21.44 7.30
C LEU A 47 -1.95 -20.23 8.21
N LEU A 48 -0.81 -20.15 8.89
CA LEU A 48 -0.44 -18.99 9.70
C LEU A 48 -0.32 -17.71 8.84
N HIS A 49 0.34 -17.80 7.69
CA HIS A 49 0.47 -16.69 6.74
C HIS A 49 -0.90 -16.16 6.32
N TRP A 50 -1.79 -17.02 5.87
CA TRP A 50 -3.16 -16.63 5.49
C TRP A 50 -3.98 -16.10 6.67
N GLY A 51 -3.82 -16.69 7.86
CA GLY A 51 -4.43 -16.18 9.09
C GLY A 51 -3.98 -14.76 9.43
N LEU A 52 -2.68 -14.47 9.29
CA LEU A 52 -2.11 -13.14 9.47
C LEU A 52 -2.58 -12.15 8.39
N VAL A 53 -2.69 -12.57 7.13
CA VAL A 53 -3.28 -11.77 6.05
C VAL A 53 -4.71 -11.37 6.40
N GLY A 54 -5.54 -12.34 6.81
CA GLY A 54 -6.92 -12.09 7.21
C GLY A 54 -7.03 -11.13 8.41
N ALA A 55 -6.22 -11.35 9.45
CA ALA A 55 -6.18 -10.49 10.63
C ALA A 55 -5.70 -9.06 10.29
N PHE A 56 -4.72 -8.92 9.41
CA PHE A 56 -4.25 -7.64 8.90
C PHE A 56 -5.39 -6.89 8.21
N PHE A 57 -6.03 -7.50 7.20
CA PHE A 57 -7.11 -6.84 6.46
C PHE A 57 -8.29 -6.49 7.35
N ALA A 58 -8.72 -7.42 8.22
CA ALA A 58 -9.86 -7.19 9.11
C ALA A 58 -9.61 -6.02 10.08
N SER A 59 -8.44 -5.99 10.72
CA SER A 59 -8.08 -4.90 11.65
C SER A 59 -7.90 -3.56 10.95
N ASN A 60 -7.29 -3.56 9.75
CA ASN A 60 -7.04 -2.35 8.98
C ASN A 60 -8.36 -1.74 8.45
N ILE A 61 -9.23 -2.55 7.84
CA ILE A 61 -10.56 -2.13 7.36
C ILE A 61 -11.41 -1.61 8.53
N ALA A 62 -11.47 -2.36 9.64
CA ALA A 62 -12.22 -1.94 10.82
C ALA A 62 -11.69 -0.62 11.40
N GLY A 63 -10.36 -0.44 11.43
CA GLY A 63 -9.71 0.78 11.87
C GLY A 63 -10.08 1.99 11.00
N PHE A 64 -9.93 1.89 9.67
CA PHE A 64 -10.29 2.99 8.76
C PHE A 64 -11.79 3.27 8.74
N TYR A 65 -12.64 2.25 8.83
CA TYR A 65 -14.08 2.42 8.91
C TYR A 65 -14.48 3.19 10.17
N ARG A 66 -14.02 2.77 11.36
CA ARG A 66 -14.31 3.47 12.61
C ARG A 66 -13.74 4.89 12.62
N LEU A 67 -12.52 5.07 12.13
CA LEU A 67 -11.90 6.39 12.02
C LEU A 67 -12.72 7.32 11.13
N SER A 68 -13.21 6.83 10.00
CA SER A 68 -14.05 7.60 9.10
C SER A 68 -15.38 8.03 9.74
N LYS A 69 -15.98 7.17 10.57
CA LYS A 69 -17.21 7.47 11.32
C LYS A 69 -16.95 8.52 12.40
N LEU A 70 -15.88 8.38 13.16
CA LEU A 70 -15.50 9.33 14.22
C LEU A 70 -15.12 10.71 13.66
N ALA A 71 -14.46 10.73 12.51
CA ALA A 71 -14.07 11.95 11.80
C ALA A 71 -15.18 12.54 10.91
N GLN A 72 -16.35 11.89 10.84
CA GLN A 72 -17.43 12.23 9.92
C GLN A 72 -16.98 12.37 8.45
N SER A 73 -15.94 11.63 8.06
CA SER A 73 -15.30 11.74 6.74
C SER A 73 -15.50 10.46 5.94
N GLN A 74 -16.62 10.38 5.22
CA GLN A 74 -16.88 9.26 4.29
C GLN A 74 -15.80 9.15 3.20
N ILE A 75 -15.18 10.28 2.85
CA ILE A 75 -14.14 10.37 1.83
C ILE A 75 -12.90 9.56 2.24
N LEU A 76 -12.54 9.53 3.53
CA LEU A 76 -11.41 8.75 4.04
C LEU A 76 -11.58 7.26 3.75
N PHE A 77 -12.72 6.70 4.17
CA PHE A 77 -13.00 5.28 3.97
C PHE A 77 -13.21 4.94 2.49
N LYS A 78 -13.85 5.83 1.72
CA LYS A 78 -14.01 5.65 0.27
C LYS A 78 -12.67 5.51 -0.44
N ASN A 79 -11.72 6.42 -0.20
CA ASN A 79 -10.40 6.34 -0.84
C ASN A 79 -9.62 5.10 -0.41
N TYR A 80 -9.72 4.73 0.87
CA TYR A 80 -9.11 3.50 1.38
C TYR A 80 -9.70 2.24 0.71
N MET A 81 -11.03 2.13 0.62
CA MET A 81 -11.68 1.00 -0.04
C MET A 81 -11.42 0.97 -1.54
N LEU A 82 -11.35 2.13 -2.21
CA LEU A 82 -10.95 2.20 -3.62
C LEU A 82 -9.54 1.63 -3.83
N SER A 83 -8.61 1.89 -2.92
CA SER A 83 -7.27 1.29 -2.97
C SER A 83 -7.30 -0.23 -2.83
N ILE A 84 -8.11 -0.78 -1.91
CA ILE A 84 -8.21 -2.24 -1.70
C ILE A 84 -8.91 -2.92 -2.88
N VAL A 85 -10.08 -2.42 -3.27
CA VAL A 85 -10.86 -3.00 -4.37
C VAL A 85 -10.11 -2.85 -5.69
N GLY A 86 -9.44 -1.70 -5.89
CA GLY A 86 -8.55 -1.48 -7.02
C GLY A 86 -7.42 -2.51 -7.09
N LEU A 87 -6.78 -2.84 -5.97
CA LEU A 87 -5.78 -3.90 -5.90
C LEU A 87 -6.38 -5.26 -6.30
N ALA A 88 -7.54 -5.61 -5.74
CA ALA A 88 -8.19 -6.88 -6.05
C ALA A 88 -8.55 -6.99 -7.54
N ILE A 89 -9.13 -5.94 -8.12
CA ILE A 89 -9.45 -5.88 -9.55
C ILE A 89 -8.17 -6.00 -10.39
N PHE A 90 -7.12 -5.25 -10.05
CA PHE A 90 -5.85 -5.31 -10.76
C PHE A 90 -5.26 -6.73 -10.74
N LEU A 91 -5.26 -7.39 -9.58
CA LEU A 91 -4.80 -8.77 -9.46
C LEU A 91 -5.64 -9.70 -10.35
N VAL A 92 -6.97 -9.62 -10.31
CA VAL A 92 -7.84 -10.44 -11.16
C VAL A 92 -7.55 -10.22 -12.65
N VAL A 93 -7.41 -8.96 -13.08
CA VAL A 93 -7.08 -8.62 -14.47
C VAL A 93 -5.74 -9.22 -14.88
N VAL A 94 -4.71 -9.12 -14.03
CA VAL A 94 -3.41 -9.74 -14.31
C VAL A 94 -3.54 -11.26 -14.41
N HIS A 95 -4.24 -11.92 -13.48
CA HIS A 95 -4.41 -13.38 -13.53
C HIS A 95 -5.15 -13.84 -14.79
N LEU A 96 -6.20 -13.12 -15.19
CA LEU A 96 -6.93 -13.38 -16.43
C LEU A 96 -6.05 -13.14 -17.66
N ALA A 97 -5.23 -12.08 -17.67
CA ALA A 97 -4.30 -11.84 -18.76
C ALA A 97 -3.31 -12.99 -18.92
N PHE A 98 -2.71 -13.47 -17.83
CA PHE A 98 -1.84 -14.65 -17.88
C PHE A 98 -2.57 -15.87 -18.46
N LYS A 99 -3.80 -16.16 -18.00
CA LYS A 99 -4.57 -17.30 -18.51
C LYS A 99 -4.96 -17.18 -19.98
N LEU A 100 -5.38 -15.99 -20.43
CA LEU A 100 -5.85 -15.75 -21.79
C LEU A 100 -4.71 -15.73 -22.81
N PHE A 101 -3.57 -15.13 -22.46
CA PHE A 101 -2.46 -14.95 -23.40
C PHE A 101 -1.44 -16.09 -23.35
N LEU A 102 -1.29 -16.76 -22.20
CA LEU A 102 -0.27 -17.80 -22.00
C LEU A 102 -0.87 -19.19 -21.77
N GLY A 103 -2.20 -19.31 -21.67
CA GLY A 103 -2.88 -20.57 -21.40
C GLY A 103 -2.68 -21.13 -19.99
N THR A 104 -1.79 -20.52 -19.19
CA THR A 104 -1.39 -20.97 -17.86
C THR A 104 -1.84 -19.99 -16.78
N TRP A 105 -2.16 -20.51 -15.60
CA TRP A 105 -2.36 -19.65 -14.44
C TRP A 105 -1.00 -19.18 -13.90
N ILE A 106 -0.95 -17.97 -13.36
CA ILE A 106 0.31 -17.39 -12.84
C ILE A 106 0.99 -18.29 -11.78
N PHE A 107 0.20 -19.05 -11.01
CA PHE A 107 0.68 -19.98 -9.98
C PHE A 107 1.16 -21.33 -10.53
N GLU A 108 0.86 -21.64 -11.78
CA GLU A 108 1.24 -22.89 -12.45
C GLU A 108 2.41 -22.69 -13.41
N MET A 109 2.90 -21.45 -13.54
CA MET A 109 3.95 -21.08 -14.48
C MET A 109 5.27 -21.74 -14.10
N SER A 110 5.80 -22.56 -15.00
CA SER A 110 7.13 -23.15 -14.85
C SER A 110 8.23 -22.18 -15.30
N VAL A 111 9.48 -22.48 -14.92
CA VAL A 111 10.65 -21.72 -15.40
C VAL A 111 10.78 -21.80 -16.93
N ALA A 112 10.38 -22.93 -17.54
CA ALA A 112 10.38 -23.09 -18.98
C ALA A 112 9.37 -22.12 -19.63
N ASP A 113 8.14 -22.04 -19.10
CA ASP A 113 7.12 -21.09 -19.60
C ASP A 113 7.61 -19.65 -19.55
N LEU A 114 8.28 -19.27 -18.45
CA LEU A 114 8.87 -17.95 -18.28
C LEU A 114 10.00 -17.67 -19.30
N GLN A 115 10.83 -18.68 -19.58
CA GLN A 115 11.89 -18.56 -20.59
C GLN A 115 11.31 -18.44 -22.01
N THR A 116 10.25 -19.17 -22.34
CA THR A 116 9.53 -19.01 -23.63
C THR A 116 8.94 -17.61 -23.77
N LEU A 117 8.32 -17.10 -22.71
CA LEU A 117 7.76 -15.74 -22.66
C LEU A 117 8.81 -14.66 -22.93
N LEU A 118 10.02 -14.84 -22.37
CA LEU A 118 11.15 -13.92 -22.55
C LEU A 118 11.87 -14.13 -23.89
N GLY A 119 11.81 -15.36 -24.45
CA GLY A 119 12.48 -15.75 -25.69
C GLY A 119 11.75 -15.33 -26.96
N ASP A 120 10.42 -15.31 -26.97
CA ASP A 120 9.60 -14.78 -28.09
C ASP A 120 8.78 -13.55 -27.64
N THR A 121 9.51 -12.48 -27.36
CA THR A 121 8.94 -11.18 -26.96
C THR A 121 8.01 -10.59 -28.02
N SER A 122 8.16 -11.00 -29.29
CA SER A 122 7.36 -10.49 -30.41
C SER A 122 5.93 -11.03 -30.39
N ALA A 123 5.75 -12.33 -30.14
CA ALA A 123 4.44 -12.97 -30.05
C ALA A 123 3.63 -12.51 -28.81
N HIS A 124 4.31 -12.04 -27.77
CA HIS A 124 3.69 -11.65 -26.50
C HIS A 124 3.69 -10.12 -26.24
N MET A 125 4.02 -9.30 -27.24
CA MET A 125 4.06 -7.83 -27.08
C MET A 125 2.74 -7.25 -26.56
N LEU A 126 1.59 -7.74 -27.05
CA LEU A 126 0.28 -7.23 -26.63
C LEU A 126 -0.01 -7.57 -25.15
N PHE A 127 0.41 -8.74 -24.69
CA PHE A 127 0.34 -9.12 -23.27
C PHE A 127 1.23 -8.20 -22.42
N PHE A 128 2.50 -8.01 -22.81
CA PHE A 128 3.41 -7.12 -22.08
C PHE A 128 2.91 -5.68 -22.06
N ALA A 129 2.39 -5.17 -23.17
CA ALA A 129 1.81 -3.83 -23.23
C ALA A 129 0.59 -3.69 -22.31
N LEU A 130 -0.31 -4.68 -22.27
CA LEU A 130 -1.49 -4.64 -21.40
C LEU A 130 -1.10 -4.69 -19.92
N VAL A 131 -0.18 -5.57 -19.53
CA VAL A 131 0.31 -5.68 -18.14
C VAL A 131 1.08 -4.43 -17.75
N PHE A 132 1.92 -3.88 -18.64
CA PHE A 132 2.70 -2.67 -18.37
C PHE A 132 1.81 -1.44 -18.24
N VAL A 133 0.93 -1.17 -19.21
CA VAL A 133 0.01 -0.02 -19.19
C VAL A 133 -0.96 -0.14 -18.02
N GLY A 134 -1.55 -1.33 -17.82
CA GLY A 134 -2.44 -1.60 -16.68
C GLY A 134 -1.72 -1.40 -15.34
N GLY A 135 -0.47 -1.87 -15.25
CA GLY A 135 0.38 -1.67 -14.07
C GLY A 135 0.67 -0.21 -13.80
N MET A 136 1.00 0.59 -14.82
CA MET A 136 1.26 2.02 -14.70
C MET A 136 0.01 2.80 -14.26
N VAL A 137 -1.15 2.48 -14.84
CA VAL A 137 -2.43 3.11 -14.45
C VAL A 137 -2.77 2.77 -13.01
N TYR A 138 -2.69 1.50 -12.63
CA TYR A 138 -2.94 1.06 -11.26
C TYR A 138 -1.97 1.69 -10.26
N PHE A 139 -0.70 1.77 -10.62
CA PHE A 139 0.34 2.41 -9.81
C PHE A 139 0.04 3.90 -9.58
N GLY A 140 -0.32 4.65 -10.64
CA GLY A 140 -0.72 6.05 -10.54
C GLY A 140 -1.96 6.26 -9.67
N LEU A 141 -2.98 5.41 -9.81
CA LEU A 141 -4.18 5.43 -8.97
C LEU A 141 -3.85 5.14 -7.49
N SER A 142 -2.93 4.21 -7.24
CA SER A 142 -2.48 3.86 -5.89
C SER A 142 -1.75 5.03 -5.22
N ILE A 143 -0.87 5.74 -5.95
CA ILE A 143 -0.27 6.99 -5.47
C ILE A 143 -1.36 8.03 -5.17
N TYR A 144 -2.32 8.22 -6.08
CA TYR A 144 -3.38 9.20 -5.90
C TYR A 144 -4.24 8.93 -4.65
N TRP A 145 -4.72 7.70 -4.46
CA TRP A 145 -5.51 7.34 -3.28
C TRP A 145 -4.67 7.39 -2.00
N GLY A 146 -3.42 6.92 -2.04
CA GLY A 146 -2.49 7.01 -0.91
C GLY A 146 -2.29 8.46 -0.46
N TYR A 147 -2.05 9.37 -1.41
CA TYR A 147 -1.92 10.81 -1.14
C TYR A 147 -3.19 11.36 -0.48
N LYS A 148 -4.38 11.05 -1.02
CA LYS A 148 -5.66 11.53 -0.46
C LYS A 148 -5.88 11.02 0.96
N ILE A 149 -5.57 9.75 1.25
CA ILE A 149 -5.67 9.18 2.59
C ILE A 149 -4.73 9.92 3.55
N CYS A 150 -3.43 10.04 3.20
CA CYS A 150 -2.44 10.71 4.04
C CYS A 150 -2.75 12.20 4.27
N SER A 151 -3.24 12.89 3.25
CA SER A 151 -3.68 14.29 3.35
C SER A 151 -4.84 14.45 4.34
N ILE A 152 -5.86 13.59 4.25
CA ILE A 152 -7.00 13.62 5.19
C ILE A 152 -6.53 13.26 6.60
N LEU A 153 -5.69 12.24 6.76
CA LEU A 153 -5.15 11.86 8.07
C LEU A 153 -4.34 13.00 8.71
N SER A 154 -3.53 13.72 7.92
CA SER A 154 -2.80 14.90 8.40
C SER A 154 -3.72 16.06 8.79
N ALA A 155 -4.79 16.30 8.03
CA ALA A 155 -5.78 17.31 8.38
C ALA A 155 -6.51 16.96 9.68
N LEU A 156 -6.90 15.69 9.84
CA LEU A 156 -7.58 15.21 11.05
C LEU A 156 -6.67 15.24 12.28
N SER A 157 -5.43 14.78 12.16
CA SER A 157 -4.50 14.73 13.30
C SER A 157 -3.97 16.11 13.70
N GLY A 158 -3.99 17.08 12.80
CA GLY A 158 -3.30 18.37 12.96
C GLY A 158 -1.77 18.25 12.80
N ASP A 159 -1.26 17.11 12.33
CA ASP A 159 0.16 16.83 12.14
C ASP A 159 0.45 16.49 10.67
N ARG A 160 1.50 17.11 10.11
CA ARG A 160 1.94 16.91 8.72
C ARG A 160 2.74 15.61 8.53
N ILE A 161 2.92 14.80 9.56
CA ILE A 161 3.73 13.57 9.49
C ILE A 161 3.27 12.57 8.42
N PHE A 162 1.95 12.40 8.22
CA PHE A 162 1.42 11.50 7.20
C PHE A 162 1.69 12.02 5.79
N SER A 163 1.38 13.29 5.52
CA SER A 163 1.64 13.91 4.21
C SER A 163 3.14 13.99 3.89
N ASN A 164 3.97 14.31 4.88
CA ASN A 164 5.43 14.39 4.70
C ASN A 164 6.02 13.00 4.43
N GLY A 165 5.59 11.98 5.20
CA GLY A 165 6.01 10.60 4.98
C GLY A 165 5.61 10.09 3.60
N PHE A 166 4.38 10.39 3.15
CA PHE A 166 3.93 10.04 1.81
C PHE A 166 4.72 10.73 0.70
N ASN A 167 4.95 12.05 0.82
CA ASN A 167 5.72 12.80 -0.18
C ASN A 167 7.16 12.29 -0.28
N PHE A 168 7.77 11.96 0.86
CA PHE A 168 9.10 11.38 0.89
C PHE A 168 9.13 9.98 0.26
N PHE A 169 8.13 9.16 0.54
CA PHE A 169 7.95 7.84 -0.10
C PHE A 169 7.78 7.98 -1.62
N ALA A 170 6.85 8.82 -2.08
CA ALA A 170 6.57 9.03 -3.50
C ALA A 170 7.78 9.60 -4.25
N GLY A 171 8.47 10.58 -3.69
CA GLY A 171 9.72 11.10 -4.24
C GLY A 171 10.80 10.03 -4.35
N SER A 172 10.88 9.12 -3.36
CA SER A 172 11.78 7.97 -3.42
C SER A 172 11.40 6.98 -4.52
N VAL A 173 10.11 6.74 -4.76
CA VAL A 173 9.69 5.90 -5.89
C VAL A 173 10.05 6.53 -7.23
N VAL A 174 9.89 7.84 -7.39
CA VAL A 174 10.35 8.54 -8.61
C VAL A 174 11.86 8.37 -8.78
N LEU A 175 12.63 8.48 -7.70
CA LEU A 175 14.07 8.22 -7.72
C LEU A 175 14.39 6.77 -8.13
N MET A 176 13.60 5.77 -7.71
CA MET A 176 13.76 4.38 -8.14
C MET A 176 13.57 4.24 -9.65
N LEU A 177 12.55 4.88 -10.22
CA LEU A 177 12.29 4.84 -11.66
C LEU A 177 13.45 5.45 -12.43
N ILE A 178 13.98 6.59 -11.97
CA ILE A 178 15.18 7.22 -12.54
C ILE A 178 16.39 6.28 -12.41
N ALA A 179 16.58 5.66 -11.24
CA ALA A 179 17.68 4.74 -11.00
C ALA A 179 17.67 3.56 -11.97
N ASN A 180 16.51 2.99 -12.27
CA ASN A 180 16.36 1.91 -13.24
C ASN A 180 16.73 2.34 -14.67
N VAL A 181 16.35 3.55 -15.08
CA VAL A 181 16.77 4.10 -16.38
C VAL A 181 18.28 4.32 -16.42
N VAL A 182 18.85 4.93 -15.37
CA VAL A 182 20.29 5.19 -15.26
C VAL A 182 21.10 3.90 -15.20
N PHE A 183 20.58 2.84 -14.57
CA PHE A 183 21.24 1.54 -14.46
C PHE A 183 21.56 0.95 -15.83
N ALA A 184 20.73 1.19 -16.85
CA ALA A 184 20.97 0.74 -18.22
C ALA A 184 22.17 1.41 -18.89
N PHE A 185 22.58 2.61 -18.43
CA PHE A 185 23.69 3.38 -19.01
C PHE A 185 24.94 3.41 -18.11
N MET A 186 24.74 3.45 -16.79
CA MET A 186 25.78 3.56 -15.77
C MET A 186 25.40 2.71 -14.55
N GLY A 187 25.68 1.41 -14.62
CA GLY A 187 25.22 0.43 -13.61
C GLY A 187 25.58 0.78 -12.16
N GLN A 188 26.78 1.31 -11.90
CA GLN A 188 27.20 1.68 -10.53
C GLN A 188 26.41 2.86 -9.97
N LEU A 189 26.20 3.92 -10.77
CA LEU A 189 25.40 5.07 -10.37
C LEU A 189 23.93 4.67 -10.20
N GLY A 190 23.39 3.87 -11.11
CA GLY A 190 22.03 3.31 -11.00
C GLY A 190 21.84 2.52 -9.71
N SER A 191 22.79 1.63 -9.38
CA SER A 191 22.76 0.83 -8.15
C SER A 191 22.74 1.69 -6.88
N PHE A 192 23.57 2.74 -6.85
CA PHE A 192 23.64 3.68 -5.75
C PHE A 192 22.32 4.45 -5.57
N LEU A 193 21.74 4.96 -6.67
CA LEU A 193 20.44 5.65 -6.64
C LEU A 193 19.30 4.71 -6.19
N SER A 194 19.31 3.45 -6.62
CA SER A 194 18.34 2.44 -6.17
C SER A 194 18.44 2.21 -4.67
N LEU A 195 19.65 2.14 -4.11
CA LEU A 195 19.85 2.00 -2.66
C LEU A 195 19.31 3.20 -1.89
N ILE A 196 19.62 4.43 -2.32
CA ILE A 196 19.08 5.67 -1.72
C ILE A 196 17.56 5.66 -1.78
N SER A 197 16.98 5.27 -2.92
CA SER A 197 15.53 5.18 -3.07
C SER A 197 14.90 4.16 -2.11
N LEU A 198 15.50 2.98 -1.94
CA LEU A 198 15.01 1.97 -0.97
C LEU A 198 15.00 2.51 0.45
N LEU A 199 16.09 3.17 0.87
CA LEU A 199 16.17 3.83 2.18
C LEU A 199 15.11 4.92 2.32
N GLY A 200 14.91 5.69 1.26
CA GLY A 200 13.91 6.75 1.20
C GLY A 200 12.48 6.22 1.36
N MET A 201 12.12 5.16 0.64
CA MET A 201 10.83 4.48 0.77
C MET A 201 10.64 3.91 2.18
N LEU A 202 11.67 3.28 2.77
CA LEU A 202 11.59 2.76 4.13
C LEU A 202 11.32 3.88 5.15
N MET A 203 12.09 4.95 5.10
CA MET A 203 11.92 6.10 6.01
C MET A 203 10.55 6.76 5.83
N GLY A 204 10.08 6.95 4.60
CA GLY A 204 8.76 7.50 4.31
C GLY A 204 7.64 6.61 4.87
N GLY A 205 7.78 5.29 4.72
CA GLY A 205 6.88 4.29 5.33
C GLY A 205 6.85 4.37 6.85
N LEU A 206 8.01 4.40 7.49
CA LEU A 206 8.14 4.51 8.95
C LEU A 206 7.56 5.83 9.48
N MET A 207 7.74 6.95 8.78
CA MET A 207 7.12 8.22 9.13
C MET A 207 5.59 8.11 9.14
N MET A 208 4.99 7.56 8.07
CA MET A 208 3.55 7.35 7.99
C MET A 208 3.04 6.44 9.13
N VAL A 209 3.73 5.34 9.39
CA VAL A 209 3.41 4.42 10.49
C VAL A 209 3.48 5.13 11.86
N SER A 210 4.54 5.91 12.10
CA SER A 210 4.74 6.64 13.36
C SER A 210 3.62 7.64 13.63
N GLY A 211 2.97 8.17 12.60
CA GLY A 211 1.82 9.05 12.72
C GLY A 211 0.66 8.41 13.49
N PHE A 212 0.41 7.10 13.32
CA PHE A 212 -0.62 6.40 14.08
C PHE A 212 -0.27 6.28 15.56
N PHE A 213 1.00 6.03 15.89
CA PHE A 213 1.46 6.01 17.29
C PHE A 213 1.37 7.38 17.95
N ARG A 214 1.68 8.44 17.20
CA ARG A 214 1.66 9.84 17.64
C ARG A 214 0.28 10.47 17.64
N LEU A 215 -0.74 9.81 17.10
CA LEU A 215 -2.12 10.32 17.09
C LEU A 215 -2.60 10.56 18.53
N LYS A 216 -2.80 11.83 18.89
CA LYS A 216 -3.31 12.27 20.21
C LYS A 216 -4.77 12.73 20.16
N GLN A 217 -5.20 13.23 19.01
CA GLN A 217 -6.53 13.78 18.78
C GLN A 217 -6.93 13.64 17.31
N ILE A 218 -8.21 13.83 17.02
CA ILE A 218 -8.71 14.13 15.68
C ILE A 218 -9.57 15.39 15.72
N THR A 219 -9.45 16.24 14.71
CA THR A 219 -10.26 17.47 14.56
C THR A 219 -10.99 17.45 13.23
N TYR A 220 -12.29 17.70 13.25
CA TYR A 220 -13.12 17.75 12.05
C TYR A 220 -14.14 18.90 12.12
N LEU A 221 -14.63 19.31 10.95
CA LEU A 221 -15.59 20.41 10.82
C LEU A 221 -17.00 19.86 10.59
N ILE A 222 -17.98 20.44 11.28
CA ILE A 222 -19.40 20.14 11.11
C ILE A 222 -20.10 21.38 10.57
N ALA A 223 -20.87 21.23 9.50
CA ALA A 223 -21.80 22.26 9.05
C ALA A 223 -23.09 22.16 9.89
N ARG A 224 -23.33 23.17 10.73
CA ARG A 224 -24.64 23.44 11.34
C ARG A 224 -25.37 24.50 10.53
#